data_AF-A0A6N4SP59-F1
#
_entry.id   AF-A0A6N4SP59-F1
#
_cell.length_a   1.000
_cell.length_b   1.000
_cell.length_c   1.000
_cell.angle_alpha   90.00
_cell.angle_beta   90.00
_cell.angle_gamma   90.00
#
_symmetry.space_group_name_H-M   'P 1'
#
loop_
_entity.id
_entity.type
_entity.pdbx_description
1 polymer ?
#
loop_
_entity_poly.entity_id
_entity_poly.type
_entity_poly.pdbx_seq_one_letter_code
_entity_poly.pdbx_strand_id
1 'polypeptide(L)'
;MTFDTNTITAFLTGSVVTLIIREIFNQINRKVDFNRDLKKITYQRKLEKAESAVAYYWTYLNKAIEMKKSMETIHKALNEIDETKLDIRIITETLNKNSKTLDLLSGDKYFDINGIHLYFDLEDEKSWSEEDLGKLCDCLAEMNYRGNDVEFWTSLYNSHLDSNEQLADQYWSKMKEFLPDYLNSLQKFIDLLEKNRQATYLIFKKIKKQIEN
;
A
#
# COMPACT_ATOMS: atom_id res chain seq x y z
N MET A 1 39.79 35.91 57.54
CA MET A 1 39.91 35.90 56.06
C MET A 1 38.51 35.73 55.49
N THR A 2 37.84 36.84 55.23
CA THR A 2 36.58 36.86 54.49
C THR A 2 36.95 36.64 53.03
N PHE A 3 36.73 35.41 52.53
CA PHE A 3 36.78 35.14 51.10
C PHE A 3 35.66 35.94 50.45
N ASP A 4 36.05 37.01 49.79
CA ASP A 4 35.15 37.95 49.14
C ASP A 4 34.50 37.24 47.95
N THR A 5 33.20 36.98 48.06
CA THR A 5 32.35 36.34 47.02
C THR A 5 32.41 37.09 45.70
N ASN A 6 32.79 38.37 45.72
CA ASN A 6 33.04 39.19 44.53
C ASN A 6 34.34 38.81 43.80
N THR A 7 35.36 38.29 44.49
CA THR A 7 36.60 37.84 43.85
C THR A 7 36.43 36.49 43.17
N ILE A 8 35.57 35.60 43.71
CA ILE A 8 35.23 34.32 43.07
C ILE A 8 34.40 34.55 41.81
N THR A 9 33.45 35.49 41.84
CA THR A 9 32.64 35.84 40.65
C THR A 9 33.43 36.63 39.59
N ALA A 10 34.38 37.48 39.98
CA ALA A 10 35.29 38.19 39.05
C ALA A 10 36.37 37.28 38.43
N PHE A 11 36.86 36.27 39.15
CA PHE A 11 37.82 35.28 38.63
C PHE A 11 37.13 34.25 37.71
N LEU A 12 35.87 33.92 37.99
CA LEU A 12 35.02 33.07 37.15
C LEU A 12 34.38 33.80 35.96
N THR A 13 34.67 35.09 35.72
CA THR A 13 34.17 35.80 34.53
C THR A 13 35.20 35.94 33.42
N GLY A 14 36.49 35.69 33.70
CA GLY A 14 37.58 35.77 32.71
C GLY A 14 38.56 34.59 32.69
N SER A 15 38.45 33.60 33.59
CA SER A 15 39.38 32.48 33.65
C SER A 15 39.05 31.37 32.65
N VAL A 16 40.08 30.60 32.26
CA VAL A 16 40.01 29.39 31.41
C VAL A 16 38.92 28.42 31.88
N VAL A 17 38.66 28.32 33.19
CA VAL A 17 37.61 27.48 33.77
C VAL A 17 36.21 27.90 33.28
N THR A 18 35.95 29.20 33.19
CA THR A 18 34.71 29.75 32.63
C THR A 18 34.52 29.38 31.16
N LEU A 19 35.59 29.44 30.38
CA LEU A 19 35.58 29.05 28.98
C LEU A 19 35.32 27.55 28.83
N ILE A 20 35.92 26.71 29.67
CA ILE A 20 35.68 25.26 29.69
C ILE A 20 34.23 24.95 30.06
N ILE A 21 33.70 25.54 31.14
CA ILE A 21 32.30 25.34 31.57
C ILE A 21 31.34 25.79 30.46
N ARG A 22 31.57 26.95 29.85
CA ARG A 22 30.75 27.47 28.74
C ARG A 22 30.80 26.55 27.53
N GLU A 23 31.97 25.99 27.20
CA GLU A 23 32.11 25.05 26.10
C GLU A 23 31.40 23.72 26.37
N ILE A 24 31.44 23.21 27.61
CA ILE A 24 30.67 22.03 28.02
C ILE A 24 29.17 22.28 27.88
N PHE A 25 28.66 23.42 28.38
CA PHE A 25 27.24 23.78 28.21
C PHE A 25 26.87 23.97 26.73
N ASN A 26 27.75 24.57 25.92
CA ASN A 26 27.54 24.69 24.47
C ASN A 26 27.48 23.33 23.77
N GLN A 27 28.35 22.38 24.14
CA GLN A 27 28.31 21.02 23.58
C GLN A 27 27.05 20.27 24.00
N ILE A 28 26.61 20.41 25.25
CA ILE A 28 25.34 19.84 25.73
C ILE A 28 24.17 20.46 24.95
N ASN A 29 24.11 21.79 24.83
CA ASN A 29 23.07 22.47 24.06
C ASN A 29 23.07 22.05 22.60
N ARG A 30 24.24 21.98 21.93
CA ARG A 30 24.35 21.46 20.56
C ARG A 30 23.84 20.03 20.44
N LYS A 31 24.13 19.16 21.42
CA LYS A 31 23.62 17.78 21.42
C LYS A 31 22.11 17.72 21.63
N VAL A 32 21.56 18.58 22.48
CA VAL A 32 20.11 18.70 22.71
C VAL A 32 19.41 19.24 21.45
N ASP A 33 19.94 20.30 20.84
CA ASP A 33 19.42 20.87 19.59
C ASP A 33 19.51 19.87 18.43
N PHE A 34 20.64 19.19 18.28
CA PHE A 34 20.82 18.14 17.27
C PHE A 34 19.84 16.98 17.47
N ASN A 35 19.64 16.52 18.70
CA ASN A 35 18.65 15.50 19.00
C ASN A 35 17.21 15.97 18.72
N ARG A 36 16.90 17.25 19.00
CA ARG A 36 15.58 17.83 18.69
C ARG A 36 15.36 17.90 17.18
N ASP A 37 16.37 18.34 16.42
CA ASP A 37 16.30 18.45 14.97
C ASP A 37 16.21 17.06 14.32
N LEU A 38 16.98 16.08 14.80
CA LEU A 38 16.88 14.69 14.37
C LEU A 38 15.48 14.11 14.63
N LYS A 39 14.91 14.36 15.83
CA LYS A 39 13.54 13.94 16.14
C LYS A 39 12.55 14.56 15.16
N LYS A 40 12.63 15.88 14.92
CA LYS A 40 11.76 16.59 13.99
C LYS A 40 11.83 16.02 12.56
N ILE A 41 13.04 15.83 12.04
CA ILE A 41 13.27 15.26 10.71
C ILE A 41 12.70 13.82 10.65
N THR A 42 12.90 13.03 11.70
CA THR A 42 12.39 11.66 11.78
C THR A 42 10.86 11.65 11.74
N TYR A 43 10.19 12.50 12.53
CA TYR A 43 8.73 12.59 12.52
C TYR A 43 8.17 13.07 11.18
N GLN A 44 8.79 14.07 10.56
CA GLN A 44 8.39 14.54 9.22
C GLN A 44 8.48 13.42 8.20
N ARG A 45 9.59 12.68 8.16
CA ARG A 45 9.76 11.52 7.26
C ARG A 45 8.74 10.42 7.54
N LYS A 46 8.47 10.11 8.81
CA LYS A 46 7.43 9.13 9.19
C LYS A 46 6.05 9.58 8.70
N LEU A 47 5.71 10.85 8.86
CA LEU A 47 4.44 11.41 8.41
C LEU A 47 4.30 11.35 6.87
N GLU A 48 5.32 11.80 6.13
CA GLU A 48 5.34 11.75 4.66
C GLU A 48 5.14 10.33 4.14
N LYS A 49 5.81 9.34 4.76
CA LYS A 49 5.65 7.94 4.41
C LYS A 49 4.23 7.44 4.73
N ALA A 50 3.71 7.70 5.92
CA ALA A 50 2.32 7.31 6.26
C ALA A 50 1.29 7.92 5.31
N GLU A 51 1.42 9.19 4.92
CA GLU A 51 0.53 9.84 3.96
C GLU A 51 0.58 9.18 2.58
N SER A 52 1.79 8.87 2.11
CA SER A 52 1.99 8.12 0.86
C SER A 52 1.34 6.74 0.92
N ALA A 53 1.46 6.03 2.04
CA ALA A 53 0.82 4.74 2.26
C ALA A 53 -0.71 4.81 2.17
N VAL A 54 -1.32 5.76 2.88
CA VAL A 54 -2.77 5.95 2.86
C VAL A 54 -3.26 6.24 1.45
N ALA A 55 -2.58 7.13 0.72
CA ALA A 55 -2.96 7.51 -0.64
C ALA A 55 -2.89 6.32 -1.61
N TYR A 56 -1.89 5.46 -1.43
CA TYR A 56 -1.74 4.23 -2.21
C TYR A 56 -2.82 3.21 -1.93
N TYR A 57 -3.04 2.85 -0.65
CA TYR A 57 -4.08 1.89 -0.29
C TYR A 57 -5.45 2.37 -0.75
N TRP A 58 -5.73 3.67 -0.68
CA TRP A 58 -6.94 4.26 -1.23
C TRP A 58 -7.06 4.06 -2.76
N THR A 59 -6.01 4.39 -3.50
CA THR A 59 -6.00 4.31 -4.96
C THR A 59 -6.12 2.86 -5.44
N TYR A 60 -5.36 1.95 -4.84
CA TYR A 60 -5.29 0.55 -5.25
C TYR A 60 -6.58 -0.19 -4.87
N LEU A 61 -7.17 0.13 -3.72
CA LEU A 61 -8.48 -0.38 -3.34
C LEU A 61 -9.56 0.04 -4.33
N ASN A 62 -9.61 1.33 -4.72
CA ASN A 62 -10.59 1.80 -5.69
C ASN A 62 -10.44 1.09 -7.04
N LYS A 63 -9.21 0.91 -7.53
CA LYS A 63 -8.93 0.16 -8.75
C LYS A 63 -9.40 -1.30 -8.66
N ALA A 64 -9.08 -1.98 -7.55
CA ALA A 64 -9.51 -3.36 -7.34
C ALA A 64 -11.04 -3.49 -7.28
N ILE A 65 -11.72 -2.53 -6.63
CA ILE A 65 -13.19 -2.46 -6.59
C ILE A 65 -13.78 -2.24 -8.00
N GLU A 66 -13.20 -1.34 -8.79
CA GLU A 66 -13.63 -1.11 -10.18
C GLU A 66 -13.47 -2.36 -11.05
N MET A 67 -12.32 -3.05 -10.94
CA MET A 67 -12.11 -4.34 -11.60
C MET A 67 -13.19 -5.34 -11.19
N LYS A 68 -13.43 -5.51 -9.88
CA LYS A 68 -14.47 -6.43 -9.38
C LYS A 68 -15.86 -6.09 -9.93
N LYS A 69 -16.28 -4.83 -9.88
CA LYS A 69 -17.58 -4.39 -10.41
C LYS A 69 -17.74 -4.70 -11.89
N SER A 70 -16.69 -4.49 -12.68
CA SER A 70 -16.71 -4.80 -14.11
C SER A 70 -16.83 -6.31 -14.38
N MET A 71 -16.12 -7.13 -13.59
CA MET A 71 -16.20 -8.60 -13.69
C MET A 71 -17.55 -9.14 -13.19
N GLU A 72 -18.15 -8.54 -12.15
CA GLU A 72 -19.50 -8.87 -11.69
C GLU A 72 -20.54 -8.54 -12.75
N THR A 73 -20.34 -7.44 -13.49
CA THR A 73 -21.23 -7.06 -14.61
C THR A 73 -21.16 -8.08 -15.73
N ILE A 74 -19.95 -8.54 -16.09
CA ILE A 74 -19.77 -9.63 -17.06
C ILE A 74 -20.42 -10.91 -16.56
N HIS A 75 -20.18 -11.30 -15.31
CA HIS A 75 -20.72 -12.53 -14.74
C HIS A 75 -22.26 -12.54 -14.74
N LYS A 76 -22.91 -11.42 -14.36
CA LYS A 76 -24.36 -11.27 -14.46
C LYS A 76 -24.85 -11.34 -15.90
N ALA A 77 -24.18 -10.64 -16.81
CA ALA A 77 -24.53 -10.65 -18.23
C ALA A 77 -24.49 -12.07 -18.81
N LEU A 78 -23.49 -12.88 -18.45
CA LEU A 78 -23.35 -14.27 -18.90
C LEU A 78 -24.41 -15.24 -18.37
N ASN A 79 -25.07 -14.89 -17.26
CA ASN A 79 -26.05 -15.74 -16.57
C ASN A 79 -27.51 -15.29 -16.80
N GLU A 80 -27.74 -13.99 -17.02
CA GLU A 80 -29.07 -13.38 -17.03
C GLU A 80 -29.50 -12.83 -18.40
N ILE A 81 -28.54 -12.56 -19.30
CA ILE A 81 -28.82 -12.00 -20.63
C ILE A 81 -28.78 -13.13 -21.65
N ASP A 82 -29.74 -13.11 -22.57
CA ASP A 82 -29.76 -13.97 -23.77
C ASP A 82 -28.41 -13.89 -24.49
N GLU A 83 -27.71 -15.03 -24.64
CA GLU A 83 -26.34 -15.10 -25.17
C GLU A 83 -26.19 -14.42 -26.53
N THR A 84 -27.28 -14.38 -27.31
CA THR A 84 -27.37 -13.70 -28.62
C THR A 84 -27.24 -12.18 -28.56
N LYS A 85 -27.35 -11.55 -27.38
CA LYS A 85 -27.20 -10.10 -27.16
C LYS A 85 -25.88 -9.71 -26.49
N LEU A 86 -25.06 -10.69 -26.13
CA LEU A 86 -23.83 -10.47 -25.40
C LEU A 86 -22.74 -10.00 -26.37
N ASP A 87 -22.33 -8.73 -26.31
CA ASP A 87 -21.21 -8.25 -27.13
C ASP A 87 -19.88 -8.75 -26.52
N ILE A 88 -19.35 -9.84 -27.10
CA ILE A 88 -18.11 -10.48 -26.68
C ILE A 88 -16.90 -9.53 -26.82
N ARG A 89 -16.98 -8.55 -27.71
CA ARG A 89 -15.96 -7.50 -27.81
C ARG A 89 -15.92 -6.66 -26.53
N ILE A 90 -17.07 -6.29 -25.95
CA ILE A 90 -17.13 -5.54 -24.69
C ILE A 90 -16.53 -6.36 -23.54
N ILE A 91 -16.78 -7.67 -23.52
CA ILE A 91 -16.19 -8.57 -22.53
C ILE A 91 -14.67 -8.61 -22.69
N THR A 92 -14.19 -8.83 -23.90
CA THR A 92 -12.75 -8.89 -24.20
C THR A 92 -12.05 -7.56 -23.87
N GLU A 93 -12.64 -6.42 -24.20
CA GLU A 93 -12.11 -5.10 -23.85
C GLU A 93 -12.03 -4.88 -22.33
N THR A 94 -13.05 -5.32 -21.61
CA THR A 94 -13.09 -5.22 -20.15
C THR A 94 -12.04 -6.11 -19.49
N LEU A 95 -11.88 -7.35 -19.98
CA LEU A 95 -10.82 -8.26 -19.54
C LEU A 95 -9.43 -7.65 -19.76
N ASN A 96 -9.18 -7.10 -20.95
CA ASN A 96 -7.92 -6.43 -21.27
C ASN A 96 -7.65 -5.21 -20.37
N LYS A 97 -8.69 -4.42 -20.08
CA LYS A 97 -8.58 -3.28 -19.15
C LYS A 97 -8.23 -3.74 -17.73
N ASN A 98 -8.84 -4.83 -17.28
CA ASN A 98 -8.58 -5.40 -15.96
C ASN A 98 -7.18 -6.01 -15.87
N SER A 99 -6.72 -6.72 -16.90
CA SER A 99 -5.35 -7.24 -17.01
C SER A 99 -4.31 -6.11 -16.89
N LYS A 100 -4.46 -5.03 -17.67
CA LYS A 100 -3.60 -3.83 -17.54
C LYS A 100 -3.65 -3.18 -16.16
N THR A 101 -4.83 -3.20 -15.52
CA THR A 101 -4.98 -2.64 -14.17
C THR A 101 -4.25 -3.53 -13.16
N LEU A 102 -4.29 -4.84 -13.32
CA LEU A 102 -3.58 -5.80 -12.48
C LEU A 102 -2.06 -5.68 -12.60
N ASP A 103 -1.55 -5.45 -13.81
CA ASP A 103 -0.12 -5.17 -14.04
C ASP A 103 0.32 -3.92 -13.25
N LEU A 104 -0.51 -2.86 -13.29
CA LEU A 104 -0.25 -1.65 -12.50
C LEU A 104 -0.30 -1.91 -11.00
N LEU A 105 -1.18 -2.80 -10.54
CA LEU A 105 -1.29 -3.17 -9.12
C LEU A 105 -0.11 -4.04 -8.66
N SER A 106 0.53 -4.76 -9.59
CA SER A 106 1.64 -5.67 -9.31
C SER A 106 3.03 -5.02 -9.47
N GLY A 107 3.10 -3.76 -9.88
CA GLY A 107 4.36 -3.06 -10.18
C GLY A 107 5.11 -2.54 -8.95
N ASP A 108 6.33 -2.03 -9.17
CA ASP A 108 7.33 -1.66 -8.15
C ASP A 108 6.84 -0.73 -7.04
N LYS A 109 5.86 0.14 -7.33
CA LYS A 109 5.24 1.05 -6.33
C LYS A 109 4.63 0.30 -5.15
N TYR A 110 4.26 -0.96 -5.33
CA TYR A 110 3.77 -1.84 -4.28
C TYR A 110 4.85 -2.08 -3.21
N PHE A 111 6.08 -2.38 -3.62
CA PHE A 111 7.18 -2.67 -2.69
C PHE A 111 7.60 -1.44 -1.88
N ASP A 112 7.67 -0.27 -2.53
CA ASP A 112 8.06 0.98 -1.88
C ASP A 112 7.13 1.38 -0.73
N ILE A 113 5.82 1.11 -0.91
CA ILE A 113 4.80 1.48 0.07
C ILE A 113 4.63 0.41 1.13
N ASN A 114 4.95 -0.83 0.81
CA ASN A 114 5.01 -1.87 1.82
C ASN A 114 6.26 -1.76 2.68
N GLY A 115 7.38 -1.20 2.20
CA GLY A 115 8.57 -0.87 2.99
C GLY A 115 8.34 0.16 4.11
N ILE A 116 7.14 0.71 4.22
CA ILE A 116 6.75 1.66 5.25
C ILE A 116 6.75 1.03 6.65
N HIS A 117 6.61 -0.30 6.75
CA HIS A 117 6.83 -1.03 8.00
C HIS A 117 8.21 -0.76 8.61
N LEU A 118 9.24 -0.48 7.80
CA LEU A 118 10.59 -0.19 8.28
C LEU A 118 10.70 1.16 9.00
N TYR A 119 9.71 2.05 8.81
CA TYR A 119 9.68 3.37 9.42
C TYR A 119 8.86 3.41 10.71
N PHE A 120 8.17 2.32 11.04
CA PHE A 120 7.30 2.20 12.20
C PHE A 120 7.74 1.03 13.07
N ASP A 121 7.88 1.27 14.38
CA ASP A 121 7.99 0.16 15.33
C ASP A 121 6.62 -0.53 15.35
N LEU A 122 6.49 -1.59 14.53
CA LEU A 122 5.27 -2.39 14.41
C LEU A 122 5.00 -3.27 15.63
N GLU A 123 5.90 -3.27 16.61
CA GLU A 123 5.82 -4.13 17.81
C GLU A 123 4.52 -3.92 18.63
N ASP A 124 3.80 -2.80 18.41
CA ASP A 124 2.55 -2.46 19.11
C ASP A 124 1.26 -2.61 18.26
N GLU A 125 1.32 -3.00 16.99
CA GLU A 125 0.12 -3.05 16.14
C GLU A 125 -0.21 -4.45 15.62
N LYS A 126 -1.13 -5.13 16.31
CA LYS A 126 -1.84 -6.34 15.81
C LYS A 126 -2.57 -6.12 14.48
N SER A 127 -2.73 -4.87 14.03
CA SER A 127 -3.56 -4.48 12.90
C SER A 127 -2.86 -4.55 11.53
N TRP A 128 -1.52 -4.53 11.48
CA TRP A 128 -0.77 -4.54 10.22
C TRP A 128 0.62 -5.15 10.42
N SER A 129 0.88 -6.29 9.76
CA SER A 129 2.12 -7.06 9.93
C SER A 129 2.79 -7.42 8.59
N GLU A 130 4.04 -7.88 8.65
CA GLU A 130 4.74 -8.45 7.50
C GLU A 130 3.98 -9.64 6.87
N GLU A 131 3.21 -10.37 7.68
CA GLU A 131 2.35 -11.45 7.19
C GLU A 131 1.25 -10.94 6.23
N ASP A 132 0.74 -9.72 6.45
CA ASP A 132 -0.23 -9.10 5.54
C ASP A 132 0.40 -8.76 4.19
N LEU A 133 1.72 -8.55 4.13
CA LEU A 133 2.46 -8.36 2.88
C LEU A 133 2.52 -9.66 2.08
N GLY A 134 2.90 -10.76 2.74
CA GLY A 134 2.89 -12.09 2.13
C GLY A 134 1.52 -12.43 1.56
N LYS A 135 0.46 -12.22 2.34
CA LYS A 135 -0.94 -12.46 1.91
C LYS A 135 -1.36 -11.61 0.72
N LEU A 136 -0.96 -10.34 0.68
CA LEU A 136 -1.25 -9.47 -0.47
C LEU A 136 -0.49 -9.93 -1.73
N CYS A 137 0.77 -10.35 -1.61
CA CYS A 137 1.52 -10.95 -2.71
C CYS A 137 0.85 -12.23 -3.22
N ASP A 138 0.45 -13.11 -2.31
CA ASP A 138 -0.26 -14.35 -2.65
C ASP A 138 -1.57 -14.06 -3.37
N CYS A 139 -2.34 -13.07 -2.90
CA CYS A 139 -3.58 -12.65 -3.56
C CYS A 139 -3.33 -12.05 -4.95
N LEU A 140 -2.27 -11.26 -5.13
CA LEU A 140 -1.89 -10.72 -6.45
C LEU A 140 -1.47 -11.84 -7.40
N ALA A 141 -0.70 -12.82 -6.93
CA ALA A 141 -0.31 -13.98 -7.72
C ALA A 141 -1.53 -14.84 -8.09
N GLU A 142 -2.44 -15.08 -7.14
CA GLU A 142 -3.71 -15.79 -7.36
C GLU A 142 -4.56 -15.04 -8.40
N MET A 143 -4.71 -13.72 -8.27
CA MET A 143 -5.45 -12.90 -9.24
C MET A 143 -4.82 -12.92 -10.64
N ASN A 144 -3.49 -12.87 -10.75
CA ASN A 144 -2.80 -12.97 -12.04
C ASN A 144 -3.03 -14.34 -12.68
N TYR A 145 -2.89 -15.41 -11.90
CA TYR A 145 -3.16 -16.77 -12.36
C TYR A 145 -4.60 -16.92 -12.88
N ARG A 146 -5.59 -16.46 -12.11
CA ARG A 146 -7.01 -16.51 -12.53
C ARG A 146 -7.32 -15.60 -13.70
N GLY A 147 -6.71 -14.42 -13.76
CA GLY A 147 -6.81 -13.51 -14.90
C GLY A 147 -6.31 -14.16 -16.18
N ASN A 148 -5.15 -14.84 -16.12
CA ASN A 148 -4.57 -15.57 -17.24
C ASN A 148 -5.45 -16.75 -17.68
N ASP A 149 -6.06 -17.50 -16.75
CA ASP A 149 -7.02 -18.57 -17.09
C ASP A 149 -8.18 -18.00 -17.93
N VAL A 150 -8.79 -16.91 -17.47
CA VAL A 150 -9.92 -16.25 -18.17
C VAL A 150 -9.49 -15.72 -19.55
N GLU A 151 -8.32 -15.10 -19.65
CA GLU A 151 -7.78 -14.59 -20.92
C GLU A 151 -7.46 -15.73 -21.89
N PHE A 152 -6.85 -16.82 -21.41
CA PHE A 152 -6.54 -17.99 -22.20
C PHE A 152 -7.79 -18.60 -22.84
N TRP A 153 -8.83 -18.88 -22.05
CA TRP A 153 -10.07 -19.45 -22.58
C TRP A 153 -10.79 -18.50 -23.54
N THR A 154 -10.77 -17.19 -23.25
CA THR A 154 -11.32 -16.16 -24.15
C THR A 154 -10.57 -16.11 -25.48
N SER A 155 -9.25 -16.26 -25.47
CA SER A 155 -8.43 -16.28 -26.69
C SER A 155 -8.69 -17.53 -27.55
N LEU A 156 -8.89 -18.69 -26.91
CA LEU A 156 -9.25 -19.92 -27.60
C LEU A 156 -10.64 -19.84 -28.25
N TYR A 157 -11.60 -19.24 -27.54
CA TYR A 157 -12.92 -18.92 -28.10
C TYR A 157 -12.78 -18.06 -29.38
N ASN A 158 -12.10 -16.91 -29.28
CA ASN A 158 -11.97 -15.97 -30.39
C ASN A 158 -11.26 -16.56 -31.62
N SER A 159 -10.27 -17.45 -31.41
CA SER A 159 -9.54 -18.08 -32.52
C SER A 159 -10.34 -19.18 -33.24
N HIS A 160 -11.39 -19.72 -32.61
CA HIS A 160 -12.18 -20.83 -33.16
C HIS A 160 -13.61 -20.43 -33.53
N LEU A 161 -14.04 -19.19 -33.23
CA LEU A 161 -15.38 -18.71 -33.49
C LEU A 161 -15.83 -18.90 -34.95
N ASP A 162 -14.98 -18.51 -35.90
CA ASP A 162 -15.33 -18.58 -37.34
C ASP A 162 -15.06 -19.95 -37.96
N SER A 163 -14.27 -20.82 -37.30
CA SER A 163 -13.78 -22.07 -37.88
C SER A 163 -14.41 -23.33 -37.29
N ASN A 164 -14.82 -23.29 -36.02
CA ASN A 164 -15.44 -24.40 -35.31
C ASN A 164 -16.26 -23.87 -34.11
N GLU A 165 -17.50 -23.47 -34.39
CA GLU A 165 -18.43 -22.88 -33.41
C GLU A 165 -18.65 -23.79 -32.19
N GLN A 166 -18.85 -25.11 -32.39
CA GLN A 166 -19.01 -26.06 -31.27
C GLN A 166 -17.80 -26.10 -30.34
N LEU A 167 -16.59 -25.99 -30.89
CA LEU A 167 -15.37 -25.97 -30.08
C LEU A 167 -15.20 -24.61 -29.39
N ALA A 168 -15.57 -23.52 -30.06
CA ALA A 168 -15.60 -22.19 -29.46
C ALA A 168 -16.54 -22.16 -28.24
N ASP A 169 -17.76 -22.68 -28.36
CA ASP A 169 -18.75 -22.76 -27.27
C ASP A 169 -18.24 -23.54 -26.05
N GLN A 170 -17.45 -24.59 -26.27
CA GLN A 170 -16.80 -25.33 -25.18
C GLN A 170 -15.78 -24.46 -24.43
N TYR A 171 -14.96 -23.69 -25.15
CA TYR A 171 -14.01 -22.76 -24.54
C TYR A 171 -14.73 -21.62 -23.80
N TRP A 172 -15.83 -21.12 -24.36
CA TRP A 172 -16.67 -20.13 -23.71
C TRP A 172 -17.25 -20.64 -22.40
N SER A 173 -17.75 -21.88 -22.40
CA SER A 173 -18.25 -22.54 -21.19
C SER A 173 -17.16 -22.70 -20.13
N LYS A 174 -15.92 -23.02 -20.54
CA LYS A 174 -14.77 -23.07 -19.61
C LYS A 174 -14.44 -21.70 -19.03
N MET A 175 -14.44 -20.64 -19.83
CA MET A 175 -14.25 -19.28 -19.32
C MET A 175 -15.30 -18.93 -18.24
N LYS A 176 -16.59 -19.25 -18.48
CA LYS A 176 -17.66 -19.03 -17.50
C LYS A 176 -17.42 -19.76 -16.19
N GLU A 177 -16.85 -20.97 -16.24
CA GLU A 177 -16.52 -21.79 -15.06
C GLU A 177 -15.44 -21.14 -14.19
N PHE A 178 -14.44 -20.48 -14.78
CA PHE A 178 -13.33 -19.85 -14.04
C PHE A 178 -13.62 -18.42 -13.56
N LEU A 179 -14.64 -17.76 -14.12
CA LEU A 179 -14.98 -16.38 -13.78
C LEU A 179 -15.35 -16.17 -12.29
N PRO A 180 -16.13 -17.06 -11.62
CA PRO A 180 -16.40 -16.96 -10.19
C PRO A 180 -15.14 -17.06 -9.32
N ASP A 181 -14.18 -17.91 -9.70
CA ASP A 181 -12.93 -18.06 -8.96
C ASP A 181 -12.12 -16.77 -9.02
N TYR A 182 -12.06 -16.13 -10.18
CA TYR A 182 -11.40 -14.83 -10.31
C TYR A 182 -12.07 -13.74 -9.46
N LEU A 183 -13.41 -13.69 -9.45
CA LEU A 183 -14.17 -12.78 -8.59
C LEU A 183 -13.91 -13.00 -7.09
N ASN A 184 -13.78 -14.26 -6.67
CA ASN A 184 -13.44 -14.61 -5.30
C ASN A 184 -12.02 -14.15 -4.93
N SER A 185 -11.03 -14.37 -5.78
CA SER A 185 -9.65 -13.89 -5.57
C SER A 185 -9.60 -12.36 -5.49
N LEU A 186 -10.34 -11.66 -6.36
CA LEU A 186 -10.50 -10.20 -6.31
C LEU A 186 -11.09 -9.72 -4.98
N GLN A 187 -12.11 -10.40 -4.46
CA GLN A 187 -12.71 -10.04 -3.17
C GLN A 187 -11.71 -10.20 -2.03
N LYS A 188 -10.97 -11.31 -1.97
CA LYS A 188 -9.93 -11.52 -0.94
C LYS A 188 -8.89 -10.39 -0.95
N PHE A 189 -8.46 -9.98 -2.14
CA PHE A 189 -7.51 -8.89 -2.28
C PHE A 189 -8.08 -7.54 -1.81
N ILE A 190 -9.33 -7.24 -2.17
CA ILE A 190 -10.05 -6.04 -1.70
C ILE A 190 -10.15 -6.03 -0.17
N ASP A 191 -10.50 -7.16 0.45
CA ASP A 191 -10.65 -7.26 1.90
C ASP A 191 -9.33 -6.99 2.63
N LEU A 192 -8.21 -7.52 2.10
CA LEU A 192 -6.87 -7.26 2.64
C LEU A 192 -6.44 -5.80 2.44
N LEU A 193 -6.70 -5.21 1.27
CA LEU A 193 -6.40 -3.79 1.03
C LEU A 193 -7.20 -2.89 1.96
N GLU A 194 -8.48 -3.18 2.20
CA GLU A 194 -9.32 -2.42 3.12
C GLU A 194 -8.84 -2.54 4.56
N LYS A 195 -8.48 -3.75 5.01
CA LYS A 195 -7.85 -3.97 6.32
C LYS A 195 -6.59 -3.11 6.47
N ASN A 196 -5.67 -3.18 5.51
CA ASN A 196 -4.40 -2.46 5.57
C ASN A 196 -4.58 -0.95 5.46
N ARG A 197 -5.56 -0.47 4.68
CA ARG A 197 -5.95 0.94 4.60
C ARG A 197 -6.37 1.47 5.96
N GLN A 198 -7.21 0.73 6.68
CA GLN A 198 -7.69 1.12 8.00
C GLN A 198 -6.54 1.17 9.01
N ALA A 199 -5.67 0.16 9.01
CA ALA A 199 -4.52 0.13 9.91
C ALA A 199 -3.56 1.30 9.63
N THR A 200 -3.19 1.52 8.36
CA THR A 200 -2.33 2.64 7.95
C THR A 200 -2.91 4.00 8.35
N TYR A 201 -4.23 4.17 8.24
CA TYR A 201 -4.91 5.39 8.67
C TYR A 201 -4.87 5.60 10.20
N LEU A 202 -4.91 4.53 10.99
CA LEU A 202 -4.73 4.60 12.45
C LEU A 202 -3.30 5.02 12.82
N ILE A 203 -2.29 4.47 12.15
CA ILE A 203 -0.89 4.87 12.31
C ILE A 203 -0.73 6.36 12.01
N PHE A 204 -1.24 6.82 10.86
CA PHE A 204 -1.21 8.23 10.48
C PHE A 204 -1.80 9.14 11.57
N LYS A 205 -2.98 8.77 12.11
CA LYS A 205 -3.61 9.50 13.22
C LYS A 205 -2.75 9.53 14.49
N LYS A 206 -2.08 8.43 14.83
CA LYS A 206 -1.19 8.35 15.99
C LYS A 206 0.03 9.27 15.82
N ILE A 207 0.69 9.24 14.66
CA ILE A 207 1.84 10.11 14.35
C ILE A 207 1.42 11.58 14.47
N LYS A 208 0.28 11.96 13.90
CA LYS A 208 -0.20 13.34 13.95
C LYS A 208 -0.38 13.82 15.40
N LYS A 209 -0.96 12.99 16.27
CA LYS A 209 -1.08 13.29 17.71
C LYS A 209 0.27 13.40 18.43
N GLN A 210 1.29 12.65 18.01
CA GLN A 210 2.63 12.74 18.59
C GLN A 210 3.37 14.01 18.15
N ILE A 211 2.99 14.62 17.03
CA ILE A 211 3.56 15.89 16.54
C ILE A 211 2.90 17.09 17.24
N GLU A 212 1.62 16.97 17.60
CA GLU A 212 0.84 18.02 18.28
C GLU A 212 1.15 18.14 19.79
N ASN A 213 1.79 17.12 20.40
CA ASN A 213 2.22 17.08 21.81
C ASN A 213 3.73 17.31 21.95
#